data_AF-A0A955UI52-F1
#
_entry.id   AF-A0A955UI52-F1
#
_cell.length_a   1.000
_cell.length_b   1.000
_cell.length_c   1.000
_cell.angle_alpha   90.00
_cell.angle_beta   90.00
_cell.angle_gamma   90.00
#
_symmetry.space_group_name_H-M   'P 1'
#
loop_
_entity.id
_entity.type
_entity.pdbx_description
1 polymer ?
#
loop_
_entity_poly.entity_id
_entity_poly.type
_entity_poly.pdbx_seq_one_letter_code
_entity_poly.pdbx_strand_id
1 'polypeptide(L)'
;MRSPIDGRRTARGLVQVLGLVGTSHLLDGLWRVAWPESAVATTTALAEAAPAAPLARAGWLLVGILVAPIAEELAFRGGLMAVLRRVAGPAAAIGVSALAFGLVHAGPAHALAATLLGLQLGAMRHVHGLTLAIVAHVANNALAFGLALGPGARAAGGLAGPQAIGALVLAAAASGIAWAMLAQALRSVPPPPSGPTGPLQPLRDVTE
;
A
#
# COMPACT_ATOMS: atom_id res chain seq x y z
N MET A 1 -0.39 -29.08 -12.05
CA MET A 1 0.91 -29.19 -11.35
C MET A 1 1.26 -27.79 -10.82
N ARG A 2 1.14 -27.53 -9.51
CA ARG A 2 1.56 -26.22 -8.93
C ARG A 2 3.09 -26.19 -8.98
N SER A 3 3.69 -25.12 -9.52
CA SER A 3 5.16 -25.03 -9.51
C SER A 3 5.67 -25.05 -8.07
N PRO A 4 6.86 -25.59 -7.79
CA PRO A 4 7.53 -25.41 -6.51
C PRO A 4 7.55 -23.91 -6.15
N ILE A 5 7.35 -23.59 -4.87
CA ILE A 5 7.45 -22.22 -4.38
C ILE A 5 8.85 -21.71 -4.72
N ASP A 6 8.94 -20.71 -5.60
CA ASP A 6 10.20 -20.05 -5.90
C ASP A 6 10.63 -19.22 -4.68
N GLY A 7 11.65 -19.72 -3.96
CA GLY A 7 12.18 -19.07 -2.77
C GLY A 7 12.64 -17.63 -3.03
N ARG A 8 13.12 -17.32 -4.24
CA ARG A 8 13.53 -15.95 -4.59
C ARG A 8 12.34 -15.02 -4.75
N ARG A 9 11.26 -15.48 -5.38
CA ARG A 9 10.00 -14.72 -5.49
C ARG A 9 9.40 -14.45 -4.11
N THR A 10 9.43 -15.45 -3.24
CA THR A 10 8.91 -15.34 -1.85
C THR A 10 9.73 -14.34 -1.04
N ALA A 11 11.06 -14.44 -1.05
CA ALA A 11 11.94 -13.51 -0.35
C ALA A 11 11.73 -12.05 -0.83
N ARG A 12 11.63 -11.84 -2.15
CA ARG A 12 11.33 -10.51 -2.71
C ARG A 12 9.98 -9.99 -2.23
N GLY A 13 8.96 -10.83 -2.17
CA GLY A 13 7.64 -10.46 -1.64
C GLY A 13 7.69 -10.02 -0.18
N LEU A 14 8.41 -10.75 0.67
CA LEU A 14 8.59 -10.40 2.09
C LEU A 14 9.28 -9.04 2.26
N VAL A 15 10.34 -8.77 1.48
CA VAL A 15 11.01 -7.47 1.51
C VAL A 15 10.04 -6.34 1.14
N GLN A 16 9.13 -6.56 0.20
CA GLN A 16 8.13 -5.55 -0.16
C GLN A 16 7.09 -5.33 0.95
N VAL A 17 6.65 -6.38 1.63
CA VAL A 17 5.72 -6.24 2.77
C VAL A 17 6.39 -5.46 3.91
N LEU A 18 7.61 -5.84 4.30
CA LEU A 18 8.38 -5.16 5.35
C LEU A 18 8.71 -3.72 4.95
N GLY A 19 9.04 -3.50 3.68
CA GLY A 19 9.31 -2.17 3.16
C GLY A 19 8.09 -1.27 3.15
N LEU A 20 6.91 -1.78 2.79
CA LEU A 20 5.65 -1.02 2.84
C LEU A 20 5.33 -0.60 4.29
N VAL A 21 5.46 -1.53 5.23
CA VAL A 21 5.32 -1.24 6.66
C VAL A 21 6.32 -0.18 7.10
N GLY A 22 7.59 -0.30 6.69
CA GLY A 22 8.62 0.71 6.92
C GLY A 22 8.25 2.07 6.33
N THR A 23 7.73 2.12 5.12
CA THR A 23 7.27 3.36 4.48
C THR A 23 6.13 3.99 5.29
N SER A 24 5.12 3.21 5.70
CA SER A 24 4.02 3.73 6.52
C SER A 24 4.51 4.30 7.86
N HIS A 25 5.45 3.65 8.53
CA HIS A 25 6.03 4.15 9.79
C HIS A 25 6.89 5.39 9.61
N LEU A 26 7.67 5.44 8.53
CA LEU A 26 8.45 6.62 8.21
C LEU A 26 7.51 7.81 7.95
N LEU A 27 6.43 7.61 7.19
CA LEU A 27 5.44 8.64 6.90
C LEU A 27 4.71 9.09 8.17
N ASP A 28 4.29 8.17 9.04
CA ASP A 28 3.66 8.51 10.33
C ASP A 28 4.63 9.33 11.22
N GLY A 29 5.89 8.93 11.31
CA GLY A 29 6.90 9.68 12.07
C GLY A 29 7.16 11.08 11.52
N LEU A 30 7.34 11.20 10.20
CA LEU A 30 7.49 12.50 9.53
C LEU A 30 6.25 13.37 9.73
N TRP A 31 5.06 12.77 9.66
CA TRP A 31 3.80 13.46 9.88
C TRP A 31 3.67 13.98 11.32
N ARG A 32 4.05 13.20 12.32
CA ARG A 32 4.06 13.64 13.73
C ARG A 32 5.01 14.80 13.99
N VAL A 33 6.12 14.88 13.24
CA VAL A 33 7.07 16.00 13.34
C VAL A 33 6.56 17.22 12.58
N ALA A 34 6.09 17.03 11.35
CA ALA A 34 5.68 18.13 10.48
C ALA A 34 4.31 18.73 10.87
N TRP A 35 3.40 17.90 11.40
CA TRP A 35 2.01 18.27 11.67
C TRP A 35 1.43 17.59 12.92
N PRO A 36 2.06 17.81 14.10
CA PRO A 36 1.77 17.08 15.33
C PRO A 36 0.30 17.09 15.72
N GLU A 37 -0.37 18.24 15.63
CA GLU A 37 -1.79 18.39 15.99
C GLU A 37 -2.70 17.46 15.17
N SER A 38 -2.48 17.38 13.85
CA SER A 38 -3.30 16.54 12.97
C SER A 38 -2.99 15.04 13.15
N ALA A 39 -1.74 14.70 13.45
CA ALA A 39 -1.34 13.32 13.72
C ALA A 39 -1.98 12.83 15.04
N VAL A 40 -1.94 13.66 16.09
CA VAL A 40 -2.62 13.39 17.37
C VAL A 40 -4.12 13.26 17.15
N ALA A 41 -4.75 14.21 16.45
CA ALA A 41 -6.18 14.19 16.17
C ALA A 41 -6.63 12.90 15.48
N THR A 42 -5.86 12.41 14.51
CA THR A 42 -6.18 11.16 13.80
C THR A 42 -6.05 9.94 14.70
N THR A 43 -4.98 9.84 15.49
CA THR A 43 -4.82 8.73 16.45
C THR A 43 -5.89 8.75 17.54
N THR A 44 -6.27 9.92 18.03
CA THR A 44 -7.33 10.09 19.02
C THR A 44 -8.68 9.69 18.44
N ALA A 45 -9.01 10.19 17.24
CA ALA A 45 -10.25 9.82 16.56
C ALA A 45 -10.36 8.30 16.32
N LEU A 46 -9.26 7.63 15.96
CA LEU A 46 -9.24 6.17 15.81
C LEU A 46 -9.50 5.45 17.14
N ALA A 47 -8.87 5.92 18.23
CA ALA A 47 -9.05 5.34 19.56
C ALA A 47 -10.46 5.57 20.11
N GLU A 48 -11.05 6.75 19.87
CA GLU A 48 -12.41 7.11 20.28
C GLU A 48 -13.47 6.35 19.47
N ALA A 49 -13.21 6.06 18.20
CA ALA A 49 -14.10 5.25 17.36
C ALA A 49 -14.15 3.77 17.79
N ALA A 50 -13.14 3.29 18.55
CA ALA A 50 -13.04 1.88 18.93
C ALA A 50 -14.15 1.49 19.93
N PRO A 51 -15.04 0.52 19.61
CA PRO A 51 -16.12 0.13 20.51
C PRO A 51 -15.62 -0.35 21.86
N ALA A 52 -16.36 -0.04 22.94
CA ALA A 52 -16.03 -0.50 24.29
C ALA A 52 -16.32 -2.00 24.48
N ALA A 53 -17.42 -2.50 23.89
CA ALA A 53 -17.82 -3.90 24.00
C ALA A 53 -16.82 -4.82 23.25
N PRO A 54 -16.31 -5.90 23.86
CA PRO A 54 -15.26 -6.73 23.26
C PRO A 54 -15.62 -7.32 21.89
N LEU A 55 -16.85 -7.82 21.73
CA LEU A 55 -17.30 -8.41 20.46
C LEU A 55 -17.41 -7.34 19.35
N ALA A 56 -17.97 -6.17 19.68
CA ALA A 56 -18.07 -5.07 18.74
C ALA A 56 -16.68 -4.56 18.34
N ARG A 57 -15.74 -4.49 19.31
CA ARG A 57 -14.34 -4.13 19.04
C ARG A 57 -13.67 -5.15 18.12
N ALA A 58 -13.86 -6.44 18.36
CA ALA A 58 -13.31 -7.49 17.50
C ALA A 58 -13.84 -7.39 16.06
N GLY A 59 -15.14 -7.13 15.89
CA GLY A 59 -15.75 -6.88 14.57
C GLY A 59 -15.18 -5.64 13.89
N TRP A 60 -15.05 -4.53 14.61
CA TRP A 60 -14.48 -3.30 14.09
C TRP A 60 -13.00 -3.45 13.68
N LEU A 61 -12.20 -4.18 14.49
CA LEU A 61 -10.82 -4.53 14.14
C LEU A 61 -10.74 -5.43 12.92
N LEU A 62 -11.61 -6.44 12.80
CA LEU A 62 -11.67 -7.30 11.62
C LEU A 62 -11.95 -6.48 10.36
N VAL A 63 -12.88 -5.52 10.45
CA VAL A 63 -13.19 -4.63 9.33
C VAL A 63 -11.99 -3.77 8.97
N GLY A 64 -11.40 -3.06 9.92
CA GLY A 64 -10.27 -2.15 9.66
C GLY A 64 -8.99 -2.86 9.21
N ILE A 65 -8.68 -4.02 9.80
CA ILE A 65 -7.43 -4.73 9.53
C ILE A 65 -7.50 -5.57 8.25
N LEU A 66 -8.65 -6.16 7.96
CA LEU A 66 -8.78 -7.16 6.90
C LEU A 66 -9.75 -6.73 5.80
N VAL A 67 -11.01 -6.44 6.15
CA VAL A 67 -12.06 -6.23 5.14
C VAL A 67 -11.84 -4.96 4.34
N ALA A 68 -11.55 -3.83 5.01
CA ALA A 68 -11.31 -2.54 4.38
C ALA A 68 -10.11 -2.57 3.42
N PRO A 69 -8.89 -2.98 3.83
CA PRO A 69 -7.75 -3.00 2.91
C PRO A 69 -7.94 -3.98 1.75
N ILE A 70 -8.64 -5.11 1.94
CA ILE A 70 -9.00 -6.00 0.83
C ILE A 70 -9.93 -5.27 -0.15
N ALA A 71 -11.01 -4.65 0.34
CA ALA A 71 -11.98 -3.96 -0.49
C ALA A 71 -11.33 -2.79 -1.25
N GLU A 72 -10.48 -2.02 -0.59
CA GLU A 72 -9.72 -0.93 -1.18
C GLU A 72 -8.77 -1.42 -2.28
N GLU A 73 -7.99 -2.47 -2.03
CA GLU A 73 -7.11 -3.03 -3.07
C GLU A 73 -7.90 -3.60 -4.25
N LEU A 74 -9.04 -4.24 -4.02
CA LEU A 74 -9.93 -4.69 -5.09
C LEU A 74 -10.48 -3.51 -5.90
N ALA A 75 -10.91 -2.43 -5.25
CA ALA A 75 -11.46 -1.26 -5.91
C ALA A 75 -10.40 -0.48 -6.70
N PHE A 76 -9.33 -0.05 -6.02
CA PHE A 76 -8.32 0.83 -6.59
C PHE A 76 -7.34 0.10 -7.50
N ARG A 77 -6.87 -1.09 -7.10
CA ARG A 77 -5.84 -1.82 -7.84
C ARG A 77 -6.51 -2.82 -8.77
N GLY A 78 -7.50 -3.56 -8.27
CA GLY A 78 -8.27 -4.55 -9.04
C GLY A 78 -9.15 -3.92 -10.13
N GLY A 79 -9.83 -2.81 -9.82
CA GLY A 79 -10.73 -2.09 -10.72
C GLY A 79 -10.08 -0.90 -11.41
N LEU A 80 -9.94 0.23 -10.71
CA LEU A 80 -9.53 1.51 -11.29
C LEU A 80 -8.19 1.42 -12.04
N MET A 81 -7.12 0.96 -11.37
CA MET A 81 -5.81 0.78 -11.97
C MET A 81 -5.84 -0.21 -13.15
N ALA A 82 -6.66 -1.25 -13.09
CA ALA A 82 -6.75 -2.24 -14.16
C ALA A 82 -7.38 -1.63 -15.43
N VAL A 83 -8.38 -0.77 -15.28
CA VAL A 83 -8.98 0.01 -16.38
C VAL A 83 -7.97 1.02 -16.91
N LEU A 84 -7.39 1.85 -16.03
CA LEU A 84 -6.43 2.89 -16.40
C LEU A 84 -5.21 2.33 -17.15
N ARG A 85 -4.74 1.13 -16.76
CA ARG A 85 -3.60 0.49 -17.43
C ARG A 85 -3.87 0.21 -18.91
N ARG A 86 -5.12 -0.09 -19.27
CA ARG A 86 -5.51 -0.38 -20.67
C ARG A 86 -5.59 0.88 -21.53
N VAL A 87 -5.96 2.01 -20.93
CA VAL A 87 -6.25 3.26 -21.67
C VAL A 87 -5.13 4.30 -21.59
N ALA A 88 -4.33 4.31 -20.52
CA ALA A 88 -3.30 5.33 -20.25
C ALA A 88 -1.92 4.74 -19.94
N GLY A 89 -1.79 3.41 -19.96
CA GLY A 89 -0.54 2.72 -19.67
C GLY A 89 -0.22 2.57 -18.17
N PRO A 90 0.86 1.83 -17.83
CA PRO A 90 1.13 1.41 -16.47
C PRO A 90 1.51 2.56 -15.53
N ALA A 91 2.30 3.53 -15.98
CA ALA A 91 2.75 4.65 -15.15
C ALA A 91 1.58 5.54 -14.71
N ALA A 92 0.73 5.95 -15.66
CA ALA A 92 -0.48 6.73 -15.36
C ALA A 92 -1.45 5.95 -14.47
N ALA A 93 -1.61 4.65 -14.70
CA ALA A 93 -2.46 3.81 -13.86
C ALA A 93 -1.99 3.74 -12.39
N ILE A 94 -0.68 3.61 -12.16
CA ILE A 94 -0.12 3.65 -10.80
C ILE A 94 -0.36 5.02 -10.16
N GLY A 95 0.01 6.11 -10.86
CA GLY A 95 -0.09 7.46 -10.32
C GLY A 95 -1.52 7.89 -10.01
N VAL A 96 -2.43 7.74 -10.97
CA VAL A 96 -3.83 8.17 -10.83
C VAL A 96 -4.58 7.31 -9.81
N SER A 97 -4.37 5.98 -9.79
CA SER A 97 -5.02 5.14 -8.77
C SER A 97 -4.51 5.44 -7.35
N ALA A 98 -3.22 5.76 -7.19
CA ALA A 98 -2.67 6.17 -5.91
C ALA A 98 -3.22 7.53 -5.44
N LEU A 99 -3.34 8.50 -6.34
CA LEU A 99 -3.93 9.79 -6.04
C LEU A 99 -5.42 9.65 -5.64
N ALA A 100 -6.19 8.88 -6.41
CA ALA A 100 -7.59 8.61 -6.10
C ALA A 100 -7.73 7.91 -4.73
N PHE A 101 -6.83 6.98 -4.41
CA PHE A 101 -6.78 6.33 -3.09
C PHE A 101 -6.52 7.34 -1.96
N GLY A 102 -5.58 8.27 -2.14
CA GLY A 102 -5.34 9.31 -1.12
C GLY A 102 -6.51 10.27 -0.95
N LEU A 103 -7.17 10.68 -2.04
CA LEU A 103 -8.24 11.68 -2.02
C LEU A 103 -9.52 11.21 -1.28
N VAL A 104 -9.74 9.90 -1.14
CA VAL A 104 -10.88 9.39 -0.36
C VAL A 104 -10.61 9.35 1.15
N HIS A 105 -9.39 9.64 1.58
CA HIS A 105 -9.03 9.68 3.01
C HIS A 105 -9.22 11.08 3.60
N ALA A 106 -9.60 11.13 4.89
CA ALA A 106 -9.90 12.37 5.57
C ALA A 106 -8.63 13.09 6.05
N GLY A 107 -8.53 14.39 5.73
CA GLY A 107 -7.43 15.26 6.16
C GLY A 107 -6.29 15.35 5.13
N PRO A 108 -5.76 16.55 4.82
CA PRO A 108 -4.75 16.72 3.77
C PRO A 108 -3.46 15.91 4.00
N ALA A 109 -2.98 15.86 5.25
CA ALA A 109 -1.75 15.14 5.59
C ALA A 109 -1.92 13.62 5.45
N HIS A 110 -3.06 13.08 5.91
CA HIS A 110 -3.38 11.67 5.74
C HIS A 110 -3.59 11.32 4.27
N ALA A 111 -4.28 12.16 3.50
CA ALA A 111 -4.44 11.99 2.06
C ALA A 111 -3.08 11.93 1.31
N LEU A 112 -2.12 12.78 1.70
CA LEU A 112 -0.77 12.75 1.15
C LEU A 112 -0.04 11.45 1.52
N ALA A 113 -0.06 11.05 2.79
CA ALA A 113 0.55 9.79 3.23
C ALA A 113 -0.07 8.57 2.54
N ALA A 114 -1.40 8.53 2.44
CA ALA A 114 -2.15 7.49 1.72
C ALA A 114 -1.83 7.47 0.23
N THR A 115 -1.64 8.64 -0.41
CA THR A 115 -1.19 8.71 -1.83
C THR A 115 0.19 8.08 -2.00
N LEU A 116 1.15 8.40 -1.13
CA LEU A 116 2.50 7.84 -1.19
C LEU A 116 2.53 6.33 -0.95
N LEU A 117 1.78 5.85 0.04
CA LEU A 117 1.60 4.43 0.28
C LEU A 117 0.91 3.75 -0.91
N GLY A 118 -0.06 4.45 -1.50
CA GLY A 118 -0.81 4.00 -2.66
C GLY A 118 0.04 3.85 -3.92
N LEU A 119 1.07 4.68 -4.10
CA LEU A 119 2.06 4.54 -5.16
C LEU A 119 2.85 3.25 -5.01
N GLN A 120 3.29 2.94 -3.79
CA GLN A 120 4.02 1.70 -3.50
C GLN A 120 3.15 0.47 -3.72
N LEU A 121 1.92 0.47 -3.22
CA LEU A 121 0.94 -0.60 -3.46
C LEU A 121 0.64 -0.78 -4.95
N GLY A 122 0.49 0.32 -5.70
CA GLY A 122 0.33 0.30 -7.15
C GLY A 122 1.53 -0.31 -7.87
N ALA A 123 2.76 0.06 -7.47
CA ALA A 123 3.99 -0.53 -8.01
C ALA A 123 4.11 -2.03 -7.64
N MET A 124 3.79 -2.42 -6.41
CA MET A 124 3.74 -3.82 -5.98
C MET A 124 2.72 -4.62 -6.79
N ARG A 125 1.52 -4.06 -7.03
CA ARG A 125 0.52 -4.68 -7.91
C ARG A 125 1.08 -4.91 -9.32
N HIS A 126 1.80 -3.92 -9.86
CA HIS A 126 2.36 -4.01 -11.20
C HIS A 126 3.44 -5.10 -11.30
N VAL A 127 4.34 -5.18 -10.32
CA VAL A 127 5.50 -6.09 -10.34
C VAL A 127 5.16 -7.50 -9.85
N HIS A 128 4.35 -7.61 -8.80
CA HIS A 128 4.13 -8.86 -8.06
C HIS A 128 2.70 -9.38 -8.11
N GLY A 129 1.75 -8.57 -8.58
CA GLY A 129 0.33 -8.93 -8.65
C GLY A 129 -0.49 -8.47 -7.44
N LEU A 130 -1.81 -8.65 -7.54
CA LEU A 130 -2.79 -8.10 -6.59
C LEU A 130 -2.69 -8.73 -5.20
N THR A 131 -2.43 -10.03 -5.13
CA THR A 131 -2.33 -10.74 -3.85
C THR A 131 -1.27 -10.14 -2.94
N LEU A 132 -0.10 -9.76 -3.48
CA LEU A 132 0.96 -9.17 -2.66
C LEU A 132 0.58 -7.78 -2.16
N ALA A 133 -0.08 -6.96 -3.00
CA ALA A 133 -0.57 -5.64 -2.59
C ALA A 133 -1.60 -5.77 -1.44
N ILE A 134 -2.54 -6.72 -1.55
CA ILE A 134 -3.50 -7.03 -0.48
C ILE A 134 -2.79 -7.45 0.81
N VAL A 135 -1.89 -8.43 0.74
CA VAL A 135 -1.17 -8.94 1.93
C VAL A 135 -0.38 -7.82 2.59
N ALA A 136 0.30 -6.98 1.82
CA ALA A 136 1.07 -5.87 2.34
C ALA A 136 0.18 -4.81 2.98
N HIS A 137 -0.95 -4.47 2.37
CA HIS A 137 -1.89 -3.49 2.91
C HIS A 137 -2.56 -3.98 4.21
N VAL A 138 -2.97 -5.26 4.25
CA VAL A 138 -3.49 -5.92 5.47
C VAL A 138 -2.43 -5.93 6.56
N ALA A 139 -1.17 -6.30 6.25
CA ALA A 139 -0.08 -6.29 7.23
C ALA A 139 0.18 -4.88 7.79
N ASN A 140 0.13 -3.87 6.92
CA ASN A 140 0.26 -2.47 7.32
C ASN A 140 -0.86 -2.05 8.29
N ASN A 141 -2.12 -2.35 7.94
CA ASN A 141 -3.26 -2.03 8.79
C ASN A 141 -3.23 -2.81 10.11
N ALA A 142 -2.88 -4.10 10.09
CA ALA A 142 -2.74 -4.91 11.30
C ALA A 142 -1.77 -4.27 12.30
N LEU A 143 -0.61 -3.81 11.81
CA LEU A 143 0.38 -3.16 12.66
C LEU A 143 -0.07 -1.76 13.11
N ALA A 144 -0.67 -0.97 12.22
CA ALA A 144 -1.18 0.36 12.57
C ALA A 144 -2.26 0.30 13.68
N PHE A 145 -3.27 -0.56 13.53
CA PHE A 145 -4.29 -0.78 14.57
C PHE A 145 -3.71 -1.39 15.84
N GLY A 146 -2.78 -2.34 15.71
CA GLY A 146 -2.09 -2.96 16.86
C GLY A 146 -1.31 -1.96 17.69
N LEU A 147 -0.63 -1.00 17.06
CA LEU A 147 0.12 0.06 17.74
C LEU A 147 -0.79 1.14 18.32
N ALA A 148 -1.87 1.49 17.63
CA ALA A 148 -2.82 2.50 18.11
C ALA A 148 -3.65 2.04 19.32
N LEU A 149 -3.89 0.73 19.46
CA LEU A 149 -4.85 0.19 20.44
C LEU A 149 -4.24 -0.82 21.40
N GLY A 150 -3.03 -1.29 21.13
CA GLY A 150 -2.32 -2.22 22.00
C GLY A 150 -1.79 -1.55 23.28
N PRO A 151 -1.28 -2.35 24.24
CA PRO A 151 -0.65 -1.84 25.46
C PRO A 151 0.49 -0.84 25.18
N GLY A 152 1.17 -0.98 24.03
CA GLY A 152 2.22 -0.09 23.54
C GLY A 152 1.74 1.29 23.08
N ALA A 153 0.44 1.49 22.83
CA ALA A 153 -0.12 2.81 22.48
C ALA A 153 0.15 3.85 23.58
N ARG A 154 0.12 3.41 24.84
CA ARG A 154 0.43 4.24 26.02
C ARG A 154 1.92 4.55 26.16
N ALA A 155 2.80 3.69 25.62
CA ALA A 155 4.24 3.92 25.57
C ALA A 155 4.66 4.79 24.37
N ALA A 156 3.90 4.73 23.26
CA ALA A 156 4.11 5.55 22.06
C ALA A 156 3.75 7.03 22.26
N GLY A 157 3.11 7.41 23.37
CA GLY A 157 3.05 8.80 23.83
C GLY A 157 4.43 9.40 24.14
N GLY A 158 5.47 8.55 24.27
CA GLY A 158 6.86 8.93 24.43
C GLY A 158 7.69 8.74 23.15
N LEU A 159 7.34 9.41 22.05
CA LEU A 159 8.22 9.51 20.86
C LEU A 159 9.41 10.47 21.07
N ALA A 160 9.63 10.94 22.29
CA ALA A 160 10.83 11.69 22.66
C ALA A 160 11.90 10.70 23.19
N GLY A 161 12.77 10.22 22.30
CA GLY A 161 13.94 9.44 22.73
C GLY A 161 14.70 8.71 21.61
N PRO A 162 15.92 8.22 21.89
CA PRO A 162 16.77 7.50 20.92
C PRO A 162 16.08 6.31 20.25
N GLN A 163 15.15 5.64 20.95
CA GLN A 163 14.36 4.53 20.43
C GLN A 163 13.44 4.93 19.27
N ALA A 164 12.88 6.15 19.28
CA ALA A 164 12.06 6.65 18.18
C ALA A 164 12.94 6.93 16.94
N ILE A 165 14.12 7.50 17.14
CA ILE A 165 15.11 7.72 16.08
C ILE A 165 15.55 6.38 15.46
N GLY A 166 15.87 5.40 16.29
CA GLY A 166 16.23 4.05 15.83
C GLY A 166 15.13 3.39 14.99
N ALA A 167 13.88 3.47 15.44
CA ALA A 167 12.74 2.95 14.70
C ALA A 167 12.56 3.65 13.33
N LEU A 168 12.72 4.98 13.27
CA LEU A 168 12.65 5.74 12.02
C LEU A 168 13.79 5.39 11.05
N VAL A 169 15.00 5.18 11.56
CA VAL A 169 16.15 4.75 10.74
C VAL A 169 15.89 3.36 10.15
N LEU A 170 15.39 2.41 10.94
CA LEU A 170 15.05 1.07 10.45
C LEU A 170 13.90 1.12 9.43
N ALA A 171 12.87 1.93 9.69
CA ALA A 171 11.76 2.15 8.78
C ALA A 171 12.22 2.75 7.44
N ALA A 172 13.13 3.74 7.49
CA ALA A 172 13.74 4.35 6.32
C ALA A 172 14.59 3.35 5.53
N ALA A 173 15.39 2.52 6.21
CA ALA A 173 16.19 1.48 5.56
C ALA A 173 15.32 0.44 4.86
N ALA A 174 14.29 -0.09 5.55
CA ALA A 174 13.35 -1.05 4.97
C ALA A 174 12.60 -0.48 3.76
N SER A 175 12.09 0.75 3.90
CA SER A 175 11.43 1.51 2.82
C SER A 175 12.38 1.69 1.62
N GLY A 176 13.60 2.15 1.85
CA GLY A 176 14.59 2.41 0.81
C GLY A 176 14.98 1.15 0.03
N ILE A 177 15.18 0.03 0.72
CA ILE A 177 15.49 -1.26 0.08
C ILE A 177 14.32 -1.70 -0.80
N ALA A 178 13.09 -1.65 -0.31
CA ALA A 178 11.92 -2.07 -1.07
C ALA A 178 11.69 -1.19 -2.31
N TRP A 179 11.82 0.13 -2.17
CA TRP A 179 11.72 1.07 -3.29
C TRP A 179 12.83 0.88 -4.31
N ALA A 180 14.08 0.65 -3.88
CA ALA A 180 15.18 0.34 -4.79
C ALA A 180 14.92 -0.94 -5.59
N MET A 181 14.33 -1.97 -4.96
CA MET A 181 13.93 -3.20 -5.63
C MET A 181 12.78 -2.99 -6.62
N LEU A 182 11.76 -2.22 -6.25
CA LEU A 182 10.65 -1.87 -7.16
C LEU A 182 11.15 -1.06 -8.35
N ALA A 183 12.00 -0.06 -8.12
CA ALA A 183 12.55 0.77 -9.19
C ALA A 183 13.37 -0.06 -10.19
N GLN A 184 14.14 -1.03 -9.72
CA GLN A 184 14.85 -1.97 -10.59
C GLN A 184 13.88 -2.87 -11.38
N ALA A 185 12.84 -3.38 -10.72
CA ALA A 185 11.83 -4.21 -11.37
C ALA A 185 11.02 -3.44 -12.42
N LEU A 186 10.64 -2.20 -12.16
CA LEU A 186 9.91 -1.34 -13.10
C LEU A 186 10.73 -1.00 -14.34
N ARG A 187 12.06 -0.84 -14.21
CA ARG A 187 12.96 -0.62 -15.35
C ARG A 187 13.17 -1.87 -16.22
N SER A 188 12.88 -3.05 -15.69
CA SER A 188 13.11 -4.33 -16.40
C SER A 188 11.85 -4.88 -17.09
N VAL A 189 10.71 -4.20 -16.97
CA VAL A 189 9.49 -4.54 -17.72
C VAL A 189 9.63 -4.04 -19.17
N PRO A 190 9.56 -4.92 -20.20
CA PRO A 190 9.65 -4.50 -21.59
C PRO A 190 8.51 -3.53 -21.95
N PRO A 191 8.74 -2.55 -22.85
CA PRO A 191 7.65 -1.74 -23.38
C PRO A 191 6.60 -2.62 -24.08
N PRO A 192 5.32 -2.19 -24.13
CA PRO A 192 4.33 -2.91 -24.90
C PRO A 192 4.81 -3.05 -26.35
N PRO A 193 4.53 -4.19 -27.02
CA PRO A 193 4.88 -4.35 -28.42
C PRO A 193 4.28 -3.18 -29.20
N SER A 194 5.08 -2.58 -30.08
CA SER A 194 4.56 -1.67 -31.09
C SER A 194 3.39 -2.37 -31.79
N GLY A 195 2.25 -1.69 -31.87
CA GLY A 195 1.09 -2.20 -32.59
C GLY A 195 1.49 -2.64 -34.00
N PRO A 196 0.67 -3.49 -34.66
CA PRO A 196 1.02 -4.06 -35.95
C PRO A 196 1.48 -2.96 -36.92
N THR A 197 2.75 -2.99 -37.30
CA THR A 197 3.34 -2.13 -38.33
C THR A 197 2.96 -2.57 -39.75
N GLY A 198 2.06 -3.55 -39.85
CA GLY A 198 1.50 -4.02 -41.11
C GLY A 198 0.18 -3.32 -41.44
N PRO A 199 -0.22 -3.30 -42.73
CA PRO A 199 -1.55 -2.88 -43.12
C PRO A 199 -2.59 -3.63 -42.29
N LEU A 200 -3.63 -2.94 -41.80
CA LEU A 200 -4.77 -3.57 -41.13
C LEU A 200 -5.25 -4.73 -42.00
N GLN A 201 -5.08 -5.97 -41.52
CA GLN A 201 -5.62 -7.11 -42.24
C GLN A 201 -7.14 -6.93 -42.29
N PRO A 202 -7.75 -7.06 -43.48
CA PRO A 202 -9.21 -7.05 -43.59
C PRO A 202 -9.77 -8.10 -42.64
N LEU A 203 -10.79 -7.71 -41.86
CA LEU A 203 -11.60 -8.63 -41.07
C LEU A 203 -12.00 -9.79 -41.98
N ARG A 204 -11.46 -10.98 -41.72
CA ARG A 204 -11.92 -12.18 -42.40
C ARG A 204 -13.35 -12.39 -41.93
N ASP A 205 -14.30 -12.28 -42.86
CA ASP A 205 -15.69 -12.61 -42.61
C ASP A 205 -15.76 -14.02 -42.03
N VAL A 206 -16.26 -14.11 -40.81
CA VAL A 206 -16.51 -15.37 -40.11
C VAL A 206 -17.83 -15.90 -40.64
N THR A 207 -17.80 -16.51 -41.82
CA THR A 207 -18.89 -17.32 -42.35
C THR A 207 -18.34 -18.62 -42.86
N GLU A 208 -18.14 -19.58 -41.96
CA GLU A 208 -18.27 -21.04 -42.20
C GLU A 208 -18.81 -21.70 -40.93
#